data_AF-A0AAR5PNY5-F1
#
_entry.id   AF-A0AAR5PNY5-F1
#
_cell.length_a   1.000
_cell.length_b   1.000
_cell.length_c   1.000
_cell.angle_alpha   90.00
_cell.angle_beta   90.00
_cell.angle_gamma   90.00
#
_symmetry.space_group_name_H-M   'P 1'
#
loop_
_entity.id
_entity.type
_entity.pdbx_description
1 polymer ?
#
loop_
_entity_poly.entity_id
_entity_poly.type
_entity_poly.pdbx_seq_one_letter_code
_entity_poly.pdbx_strand_id
1 'polypeptide(L)'
;MDVLFFYFIRSPVIQLEILHHYLKHFKYYTARISVEPGNVASNIMMKKCIEMHQKVIKFVDIFNENFSNIMVLDFVQSSLRLASICVVITMTESVTVSSFGFTLIYLWISIIREYYIYHSGNEIIFLSSELVHSVYETDWHEENRQFKYMVAMFMVRAGKPLNIKIGPFGSLGLPALLSILRASFSYFSLVTGTQQL
;
A
#
# COMPACT_ATOMS: atom_id res chain seq x y z
N MET A 1 2.36 -17.31 9.44
CA MET A 1 1.42 -16.19 9.66
C MET A 1 1.88 -14.95 8.90
N ASP A 2 3.14 -14.51 9.04
CA ASP A 2 3.62 -13.28 8.38
C ASP A 2 3.57 -13.31 6.85
N VAL A 3 3.93 -14.44 6.22
CA VAL A 3 3.88 -14.59 4.75
C VAL A 3 2.46 -14.39 4.21
N LEU A 4 1.45 -14.98 4.85
CA LEU A 4 0.05 -14.81 4.46
C LEU A 4 -0.41 -13.36 4.64
N PHE A 5 0.03 -12.69 5.71
CA PHE A 5 -0.25 -11.28 5.94
C PHE A 5 0.37 -10.38 4.84
N PHE A 6 1.62 -10.65 4.44
CA PHE A 6 2.25 -9.94 3.32
C PHE A 6 1.51 -10.15 1.99
N TYR A 7 1.09 -11.38 1.69
CA TYR A 7 0.27 -11.65 0.50
C TYR A 7 -1.07 -10.94 0.57
N PHE A 8 -1.71 -10.94 1.74
CA PHE A 8 -3.01 -10.32 1.95
C PHE A 8 -2.94 -8.79 1.78
N ILE A 9 -1.91 -8.14 2.34
CA ILE A 9 -1.74 -6.67 2.22
C ILE A 9 -1.30 -6.24 0.82
N ARG A 10 -0.60 -7.11 0.09
CA ARG A 10 -0.17 -6.86 -1.30
C ARG A 10 -1.24 -7.21 -2.33
N SER A 11 -2.26 -8.01 -1.98
CA SER A 11 -3.38 -8.33 -2.86
C SER A 11 -4.06 -7.10 -3.51
N PRO A 12 -4.43 -6.03 -2.77
CA PRO A 12 -5.03 -4.84 -3.38
C PRO A 12 -4.07 -4.10 -4.32
N VAL A 13 -2.75 -4.11 -4.03
CA VAL A 13 -1.72 -3.55 -4.93
C VAL A 13 -1.77 -4.26 -6.28
N ILE A 14 -1.70 -5.59 -6.27
CA ILE A 14 -1.70 -6.40 -7.50
C ILE A 14 -2.99 -6.16 -8.30
N GLN A 15 -4.15 -6.07 -7.65
CA GLN A 15 -5.41 -5.79 -8.33
C GLN A 15 -5.42 -4.39 -8.97
N LEU A 16 -4.82 -3.39 -8.31
CA LEU A 16 -4.65 -2.04 -8.87
C LEU A 16 -3.66 -2.01 -10.03
N GLU A 17 -2.53 -2.71 -9.95
CA GLU A 17 -1.57 -2.85 -11.05
C GLU A 17 -2.22 -3.48 -12.29
N ILE A 18 -2.98 -4.56 -12.09
CA ILE A 18 -3.70 -5.23 -13.18
C ILE A 18 -4.73 -4.27 -13.79
N LEU A 19 -5.50 -3.56 -12.97
CA LEU A 19 -6.47 -2.57 -13.44
C LEU A 19 -5.79 -1.46 -14.24
N HIS A 20 -4.69 -0.91 -13.73
CA HIS A 20 -3.88 0.10 -14.41
C HIS A 20 -3.35 -0.43 -15.75
N HIS A 21 -2.86 -1.66 -15.79
CA HIS A 21 -2.40 -2.32 -17.02
C HIS A 21 -3.54 -2.47 -18.06
N TYR A 22 -4.73 -2.89 -17.61
CA TYR A 22 -5.91 -2.99 -18.48
C TYR A 22 -6.34 -1.64 -19.06
N LEU A 23 -6.24 -0.56 -18.26
CA LEU A 23 -6.55 0.79 -18.71
C LEU A 23 -5.50 1.31 -19.70
N LYS A 24 -4.22 1.07 -19.45
CA LYS A 24 -3.14 1.48 -20.35
C LYS A 24 -3.19 0.76 -21.71
N HIS A 25 -3.55 -0.52 -21.73
CA HIS A 25 -3.70 -1.32 -22.95
C HIS A 25 -5.17 -1.49 -23.38
N PHE A 26 -6.03 -0.51 -23.04
CA PHE A 26 -7.48 -0.61 -23.23
C PHE A 26 -7.89 -0.95 -24.67
N LYS A 27 -7.29 -0.30 -25.68
CA LYS A 27 -7.56 -0.56 -27.11
C LYS A 27 -7.24 -1.99 -27.52
N TYR A 28 -6.09 -2.51 -27.06
CA TYR A 28 -5.65 -3.87 -27.37
C TYR A 28 -6.62 -4.92 -26.79
N TYR A 29 -7.06 -4.74 -25.55
CA TYR A 29 -8.01 -5.65 -24.92
C TYR A 29 -9.42 -5.56 -25.52
N THR A 30 -9.86 -4.35 -25.86
CA THR A 30 -11.13 -4.13 -26.56
C THR A 30 -11.13 -4.81 -27.93
N ALA A 31 -10.03 -4.69 -28.69
CA ALA A 31 -9.87 -5.35 -29.97
C ALA A 31 -9.80 -6.89 -29.88
N ARG A 32 -9.38 -7.47 -28.74
CA ARG A 32 -9.41 -8.93 -28.53
C ARG A 32 -10.80 -9.47 -28.19
N ILE A 33 -11.72 -8.62 -27.76
CA ILE A 33 -13.12 -8.98 -27.44
C ILE A 33 -14.00 -8.90 -28.71
N SER A 34 -13.44 -8.56 -29.88
CA SER A 34 -14.09 -8.11 -31.12
C SER A 34 -15.00 -9.11 -31.88
N VAL A 35 -15.77 -9.94 -31.19
CA VAL A 35 -16.94 -10.61 -31.80
C VAL A 35 -18.12 -9.63 -31.92
N GLU A 36 -18.11 -8.53 -31.15
CA GLU A 36 -19.14 -7.49 -31.15
C GLU A 36 -18.64 -6.15 -31.77
N PRO A 37 -19.55 -5.29 -32.29
CA PRO A 37 -19.17 -3.97 -32.82
C PRO A 37 -18.38 -3.16 -31.78
N GLY A 38 -17.34 -2.44 -32.22
CA GLY A 38 -16.34 -1.81 -31.36
C GLY A 38 -16.90 -1.02 -30.17
N ASN A 39 -18.00 -0.28 -30.38
CA ASN A 39 -18.67 0.50 -29.34
C ASN A 39 -19.21 -0.36 -28.19
N VAL A 40 -19.68 -1.60 -28.45
CA VAL A 40 -20.22 -2.49 -27.41
C VAL A 40 -19.08 -3.15 -26.63
N ALA A 41 -18.01 -3.55 -27.33
CA ALA A 41 -16.81 -4.10 -26.71
C ALA A 41 -16.15 -3.11 -25.73
N SER A 42 -16.02 -1.82 -26.10
CA SER A 42 -15.49 -0.77 -25.22
C SER A 42 -16.33 -0.63 -23.93
N ASN A 43 -17.66 -0.66 -24.06
CA ASN A 43 -18.56 -0.56 -22.92
C ASN A 43 -18.45 -1.77 -21.97
N ILE A 44 -18.34 -2.99 -22.51
CA ILE A 44 -18.13 -4.21 -21.72
C ILE A 44 -16.79 -4.15 -20.98
N MET A 45 -15.73 -3.74 -21.66
CA MET A 45 -14.39 -3.64 -21.06
C MET A 45 -14.35 -2.60 -19.95
N MET A 46 -14.93 -1.42 -20.17
CA MET A 46 -15.02 -0.38 -19.14
C MET A 46 -15.86 -0.84 -17.93
N LYS A 47 -16.98 -1.51 -18.17
CA LYS A 47 -17.79 -2.09 -17.08
C LYS A 47 -16.97 -3.08 -16.24
N LYS A 48 -16.16 -3.93 -16.88
CA LYS A 48 -15.26 -4.85 -16.18
C LYS A 48 -14.22 -4.11 -15.34
N CYS A 49 -13.61 -3.04 -15.86
CA CYS A 49 -12.68 -2.19 -15.11
C CYS A 49 -13.36 -1.55 -13.89
N ILE A 50 -14.59 -1.06 -14.03
CA ILE A 50 -15.38 -0.50 -12.93
C ILE A 50 -15.65 -1.56 -11.86
N GLU A 51 -16.10 -2.77 -12.25
CA GLU A 51 -16.35 -3.86 -11.32
C GLU A 51 -15.08 -4.30 -10.57
N MET A 52 -13.93 -4.34 -11.25
CA MET A 52 -12.64 -4.61 -10.60
C MET A 52 -12.27 -3.52 -9.60
N HIS A 53 -12.38 -2.24 -9.97
CA HIS A 53 -12.12 -1.13 -9.06
C HIS A 53 -13.03 -1.14 -7.82
N GLN A 54 -14.31 -1.44 -8.01
CA GLN A 54 -15.27 -1.58 -6.90
C GLN A 54 -14.92 -2.75 -5.96
N LYS A 55 -14.42 -3.87 -6.49
CA LYS A 55 -13.93 -4.99 -5.67
C LYS A 55 -12.73 -4.58 -4.82
N VAL A 56 -11.77 -3.83 -5.39
CA VAL A 56 -10.62 -3.31 -4.64
C VAL A 56 -11.08 -2.35 -3.54
N ILE A 57 -11.95 -1.40 -3.86
CA ILE A 57 -12.54 -0.47 -2.87
C ILE A 57 -13.14 -1.25 -1.71
N LYS A 58 -14.03 -2.20 -2.01
CA LYS A 58 -14.70 -3.02 -1.00
C LYS A 58 -13.72 -3.83 -0.16
N PHE A 59 -12.66 -4.36 -0.78
CA PHE A 59 -11.61 -5.08 -0.05
C PHE A 59 -10.90 -4.17 0.94
N VAL A 60 -10.50 -2.96 0.52
CA VAL A 60 -9.83 -1.98 1.39
C VAL A 60 -10.75 -1.50 2.52
N ASP A 61 -12.04 -1.30 2.23
CA ASP A 61 -13.03 -0.89 3.24
C ASP A 61 -13.21 -1.99 4.31
N ILE A 62 -13.41 -3.24 3.89
CA ILE A 62 -13.50 -4.40 4.80
C ILE A 62 -12.20 -4.58 5.60
N PHE A 63 -11.04 -4.36 4.97
CA PHE A 63 -9.75 -4.41 5.65
C PHE A 63 -9.68 -3.35 6.74
N ASN A 64 -10.05 -2.11 6.42
CA ASN A 64 -10.03 -1.00 7.37
C ASN A 64 -10.99 -1.22 8.55
N GLU A 65 -12.17 -1.81 8.32
CA GLU A 65 -13.13 -2.08 9.39
C GLU A 65 -12.63 -3.18 10.35
N ASN A 66 -12.01 -4.24 9.83
CA ASN A 66 -11.63 -5.40 10.64
C ASN A 66 -10.19 -5.34 11.20
N PHE A 67 -9.25 -4.79 10.43
CA PHE A 67 -7.82 -4.87 10.72
C PHE A 67 -7.19 -3.55 11.15
N SER A 68 -7.92 -2.42 11.11
CA SER A 68 -7.36 -1.12 11.54
C SER A 68 -6.80 -1.17 12.97
N ASN A 69 -7.49 -1.82 13.91
CA ASN A 69 -7.00 -2.00 15.29
C ASN A 69 -5.73 -2.87 15.35
N ILE A 70 -5.64 -3.90 14.52
CA ILE A 70 -4.47 -4.77 14.43
C ILE A 70 -3.27 -3.99 13.85
N MET A 71 -3.51 -3.13 12.87
CA MET A 71 -2.47 -2.25 12.31
C MET A 71 -1.91 -1.27 13.35
N VAL A 72 -2.74 -0.76 14.25
CA VAL A 72 -2.27 0.07 15.37
C VAL A 72 -1.32 -0.71 16.29
N LEU A 73 -1.67 -1.95 16.62
CA LEU A 73 -0.81 -2.81 17.45
C LEU A 73 0.51 -3.11 16.75
N ASP A 74 0.50 -3.42 15.44
CA ASP A 74 1.73 -3.65 14.68
C ASP A 74 2.58 -2.38 14.57
N PHE A 75 1.96 -1.20 14.43
CA PHE A 75 2.65 0.09 14.44
C PHE A 75 3.39 0.34 15.76
N VAL A 76 2.70 0.18 16.90
CA VAL A 76 3.29 0.35 18.24
C VAL A 76 4.37 -0.70 18.49
N GLN A 77 4.09 -1.97 18.17
CA GLN A 77 5.05 -3.07 18.34
C GLN A 77 6.31 -2.85 17.50
N SER A 78 6.18 -2.33 16.28
CA SER A 78 7.33 -2.04 15.40
C SER A 78 8.19 -0.92 15.96
N SER A 79 7.58 0.15 16.47
CA SER A 79 8.33 1.24 17.12
C SER A 79 9.11 0.77 18.36
N LEU A 80 8.50 -0.07 19.20
CA LEU A 80 9.15 -0.63 20.38
C LEU A 80 10.25 -1.63 20.00
N ARG A 81 10.02 -2.47 19.00
CA ARG A 81 10.99 -3.45 18.49
C ARG A 81 12.25 -2.75 17.97
N LEU A 82 12.10 -1.72 17.16
CA LEU A 82 13.25 -0.99 16.62
C LEU A 82 14.01 -0.26 17.74
N ALA A 83 13.28 0.35 18.67
CA ALA A 83 13.86 1.05 19.81
C ALA A 83 14.67 0.11 20.72
N SER A 84 14.15 -1.09 21.00
CA SER A 84 14.83 -2.07 21.85
C SER A 84 16.11 -2.61 21.21
N ILE A 85 16.11 -2.87 19.89
CA ILE A 85 17.32 -3.30 19.18
C ILE A 85 18.40 -2.21 19.23
N CYS A 86 18.04 -0.94 19.03
CA CYS A 86 18.99 0.17 19.14
C CYS A 86 19.62 0.25 20.54
N VAL A 87 18.82 0.07 21.59
CA VAL A 87 19.32 0.05 22.97
C VAL A 87 20.26 -1.13 23.20
N VAL A 88 19.92 -2.34 22.77
CA VAL A 88 20.78 -3.53 22.92
C VAL A 88 22.14 -3.34 22.25
N ILE A 89 22.16 -2.72 21.07
CA ILE A 89 23.39 -2.42 20.34
C ILE A 89 24.29 -1.44 21.11
N THR A 90 23.72 -0.46 21.81
CA THR A 90 24.49 0.58 22.51
C THR A 90 24.88 0.20 23.94
N MET A 91 24.03 -0.55 24.65
CA MET A 91 24.24 -0.86 26.07
C MET A 91 25.21 -2.03 26.32
N THR A 92 25.50 -2.84 25.31
CA THR A 92 26.25 -4.07 25.53
C THR A 92 27.73 -3.84 25.26
N GLU A 93 28.51 -3.58 26.31
CA GLU A 93 29.96 -3.29 26.23
C GLU A 93 30.81 -4.53 25.89
N SER A 94 30.30 -5.75 26.14
CA SER A 94 31.05 -7.01 26.02
C SER A 94 30.34 -8.04 25.14
N VAL A 95 29.96 -7.68 23.92
CA VAL A 95 29.34 -8.63 22.98
C VAL A 95 30.41 -9.45 22.26
N THR A 96 30.32 -10.78 22.31
CA THR A 96 31.05 -11.65 21.39
C THR A 96 30.73 -11.24 19.95
N VAL A 97 31.74 -11.12 19.06
CA VAL A 97 31.57 -10.71 17.64
C VAL A 97 30.39 -11.43 16.95
N SER A 98 30.18 -12.70 17.28
CA SER A 98 29.05 -13.51 16.81
C SER A 98 27.67 -12.95 17.20
N SER A 99 27.46 -12.57 18.47
CA SER A 99 26.17 -12.06 18.96
C SER A 99 25.85 -10.66 18.43
N PHE A 100 26.88 -9.83 18.23
CA PHE A 100 26.73 -8.53 17.56
C PHE A 100 26.29 -8.71 16.10
N GLY A 101 26.94 -9.63 15.37
CA GLY A 101 26.55 -10.00 14.01
C GLY A 101 25.10 -10.47 13.90
N PHE A 102 24.65 -11.34 14.80
CA PHE A 102 23.26 -11.80 14.83
C PHE A 102 22.27 -10.65 15.09
N THR A 103 22.62 -9.70 15.98
CA THR A 103 21.77 -8.54 16.29
C THR A 103 21.63 -7.61 15.09
N LEU A 104 22.72 -7.36 14.36
CA LEU A 104 22.68 -6.57 13.12
C LEU A 104 21.84 -7.24 12.04
N ILE A 105 22.00 -8.56 11.83
CA ILE A 105 21.19 -9.31 10.87
C ILE A 105 19.70 -9.22 11.24
N TYR A 106 19.37 -9.35 12.53
CA TYR A 106 18.00 -9.22 13.02
C TYR A 106 17.42 -7.82 12.80
N LEU A 107 18.23 -6.77 13.01
CA LEU A 107 17.86 -5.38 12.70
C LEU A 107 17.55 -5.22 11.21
N TRP A 108 18.43 -5.70 10.34
CA TRP A 108 18.24 -5.62 8.89
C TRP A 108 16.96 -6.32 8.44
N ILE A 109 16.70 -7.53 8.92
CA ILE A 109 15.47 -8.27 8.59
C ILE A 109 14.22 -7.51 9.08
N SER A 110 14.29 -6.91 10.27
CA SER A 110 13.17 -6.14 10.83
C SER A 110 12.85 -4.90 10.00
N ILE A 111 13.87 -4.14 9.60
CA ILE A 111 13.72 -2.95 8.75
C ILE A 111 13.16 -3.33 7.38
N ILE A 112 13.66 -4.41 6.77
CA ILE A 112 13.15 -4.89 5.48
C ILE A 112 11.67 -5.26 5.59
N ARG A 113 11.27 -5.99 6.65
CA ARG A 113 9.87 -6.33 6.90
C ARG A 113 8.99 -5.08 6.97
N GLU A 114 9.39 -4.09 7.74
CA GLU A 114 8.62 -2.85 7.91
C GLU A 114 8.53 -2.11 6.56
N TYR A 115 9.66 -1.94 5.88
CA TYR A 115 9.70 -1.31 4.56
C TYR A 115 8.71 -1.96 3.59
N TYR A 116 8.67 -3.29 3.49
CA TYR A 116 7.72 -3.98 2.60
C TYR A 116 6.24 -3.64 2.90
N ILE A 117 5.86 -3.57 4.18
CA ILE A 117 4.48 -3.27 4.60
C ILE A 117 4.11 -1.83 4.27
N TYR A 118 4.93 -0.89 4.73
CA TYR A 118 4.65 0.54 4.58
C TYR A 118 4.79 1.00 3.11
N HIS A 119 5.70 0.39 2.34
CA HIS A 119 5.78 0.59 0.90
C HIS A 119 4.50 0.12 0.20
N SER A 120 3.97 -1.07 0.54
CA SER A 120 2.72 -1.57 -0.05
C SER A 120 1.56 -0.61 0.21
N GLY A 121 1.43 -0.07 1.42
CA GLY A 121 0.41 0.94 1.72
C GLY A 121 0.55 2.21 0.89
N ASN A 122 1.78 2.69 0.70
CA ASN A 122 2.08 3.84 -0.15
C ASN A 122 1.76 3.58 -1.63
N GLU A 123 2.06 2.38 -2.11
CA GLU A 123 1.81 1.93 -3.48
C GLU A 123 0.30 1.89 -3.79
N ILE A 124 -0.54 1.48 -2.84
CA ILE A 124 -2.01 1.55 -2.97
C ILE A 124 -2.47 2.99 -3.19
N ILE A 125 -1.96 3.94 -2.39
CA ILE A 125 -2.31 5.36 -2.49
C ILE A 125 -1.87 5.92 -3.84
N PHE A 126 -0.63 5.60 -4.24
CA PHE A 126 -0.05 6.06 -5.50
C PHE A 126 -0.82 5.51 -6.72
N LEU A 127 -0.93 4.19 -6.84
CA LEU A 127 -1.62 3.54 -7.96
C LEU A 127 -3.09 3.96 -8.05
N SER A 128 -3.79 4.05 -6.92
CA SER A 128 -5.20 4.48 -6.92
C SER A 128 -5.38 5.92 -7.41
N SER A 129 -4.43 6.81 -7.10
CA SER A 129 -4.42 8.19 -7.59
C SER A 129 -4.11 8.26 -9.09
N GLU A 130 -3.23 7.39 -9.58
CA GLU A 130 -2.80 7.33 -10.98
C GLU A 130 -3.89 6.79 -11.92
N LEU A 131 -4.86 6.00 -11.42
CA LEU A 131 -5.96 5.45 -12.22
C LEU A 131 -6.71 6.51 -13.02
N VAL A 132 -6.89 7.71 -12.47
CA VAL A 132 -7.57 8.82 -13.17
C VAL A 132 -6.80 9.22 -14.42
N HIS A 133 -5.47 9.31 -14.32
CA HIS A 133 -4.60 9.64 -15.45
C HIS A 133 -4.66 8.55 -16.52
N SER A 134 -4.59 7.28 -16.12
CA SER A 134 -4.65 6.16 -17.06
C SER A 134 -5.97 6.07 -17.81
N VAL A 135 -7.09 6.40 -17.16
CA VAL A 135 -8.39 6.49 -17.85
C VAL A 135 -8.44 7.71 -18.76
N TYR A 136 -7.89 8.85 -18.34
CA TYR A 136 -7.88 10.06 -19.13
C TYR A 136 -7.11 9.91 -20.45
N GLU A 137 -6.03 9.12 -20.45
CA GLU A 137 -5.23 8.80 -21.65
C GLU A 137 -5.94 7.88 -22.66
N THR A 138 -7.09 7.30 -22.31
CA THR A 138 -7.87 6.52 -23.28
C THR A 138 -8.56 7.45 -24.29
N ASP A 139 -8.88 6.97 -25.51
CA ASP A 139 -9.61 7.74 -26.53
C ASP A 139 -11.11 7.89 -26.18
N TRP A 140 -11.44 8.13 -24.91
CA TRP A 140 -12.82 8.23 -24.42
C TRP A 140 -13.63 9.34 -25.09
N HIS A 141 -12.95 10.32 -25.67
CA HIS A 141 -13.56 11.41 -26.44
C HIS A 141 -14.19 10.96 -27.76
N GLU A 142 -13.66 9.91 -28.39
CA GLU A 142 -14.14 9.40 -29.69
C GLU A 142 -15.28 8.38 -29.52
N GLU A 143 -15.47 7.89 -28.31
CA GLU A 143 -16.45 6.85 -27.96
C GLU A 143 -17.89 7.38 -27.77
N ASN A 144 -18.83 6.44 -27.64
CA ASN A 144 -20.25 6.74 -27.51
C ASN A 144 -20.59 7.47 -26.18
N ARG A 145 -21.79 8.08 -26.13
CA ARG A 145 -22.25 8.85 -24.96
C ARG A 145 -22.28 8.00 -23.68
N GLN A 146 -22.63 6.72 -23.79
CA GLN A 146 -22.68 5.80 -22.66
C GLN A 146 -21.30 5.57 -22.05
N PHE A 147 -20.29 5.34 -22.89
CA PHE A 147 -18.89 5.18 -22.47
C PHE A 147 -18.37 6.41 -21.75
N LYS A 148 -18.63 7.60 -22.32
CA LYS A 148 -18.25 8.89 -21.72
C LYS A 148 -18.82 9.06 -20.32
N TYR A 149 -20.08 8.69 -20.10
CA TYR A 149 -20.67 8.73 -18.76
C TYR A 149 -20.00 7.74 -17.79
N MET A 150 -19.69 6.52 -18.23
CA MET A 150 -18.99 5.54 -17.39
C MET A 150 -17.58 5.99 -17.01
N VAL A 151 -16.84 6.54 -17.97
CA VAL A 151 -15.51 7.14 -17.76
C VAL A 151 -15.59 8.29 -16.75
N ALA A 152 -16.52 9.22 -16.92
CA ALA A 152 -16.69 10.35 -16.01
C ALA A 152 -16.99 9.88 -14.57
N MET A 153 -17.92 8.93 -14.41
CA MET A 153 -18.23 8.35 -13.09
C MET A 153 -17.02 7.64 -12.47
N PHE A 154 -16.26 6.90 -13.29
CA PHE A 154 -15.04 6.24 -12.84
C PHE A 154 -14.00 7.27 -12.36
N MET A 155 -13.73 8.31 -13.14
CA MET A 155 -12.75 9.35 -12.78
C MET A 155 -13.14 10.07 -11.48
N VAL A 156 -14.41 10.42 -11.29
CA VAL A 156 -14.90 11.03 -10.03
C VAL A 156 -14.67 10.11 -8.83
N ARG A 157 -14.88 8.80 -8.99
CA ARG A 157 -14.67 7.85 -7.90
C ARG A 157 -13.18 7.57 -7.65
N ALA A 158 -12.40 7.39 -8.71
CA ALA A 158 -10.97 7.09 -8.65
C ALA A 158 -10.16 8.29 -8.14
N GLY A 159 -10.65 9.52 -8.33
CA GLY A 159 -10.05 10.74 -7.75
C GLY A 159 -10.03 10.78 -6.22
N LYS A 160 -10.72 9.85 -5.54
CA LYS A 160 -10.60 9.63 -4.09
C LYS A 160 -9.61 8.48 -3.84
N PRO A 161 -8.36 8.77 -3.42
CA PRO A 161 -7.34 7.74 -3.27
C PRO A 161 -7.73 6.72 -2.20
N LEU A 162 -7.30 5.49 -2.41
CA LEU A 162 -7.49 4.39 -1.47
C LEU A 162 -6.37 4.39 -0.45
N ASN A 163 -6.71 4.28 0.83
CA ASN A 163 -5.75 4.20 1.91
C ASN A 163 -6.13 3.11 2.93
N ILE A 164 -5.10 2.42 3.43
CA ILE A 164 -5.25 1.53 4.60
C ILE A 164 -5.04 2.39 5.84
N LYS A 165 -5.95 2.31 6.81
CA LYS A 165 -5.93 3.13 8.04
C LYS A 165 -5.17 2.41 9.15
N ILE A 166 -4.42 3.19 9.93
CA ILE A 166 -3.74 2.76 11.17
C ILE A 166 -4.49 3.43 12.34
N GLY A 167 -5.77 3.09 12.51
CA GLY A 167 -6.63 3.70 13.52
C GLY A 167 -6.54 5.23 13.55
N PRO A 168 -6.33 5.86 14.73
CA PRO A 168 -6.19 7.31 14.85
C PRO A 168 -4.81 7.85 14.44
N PHE A 169 -3.82 6.99 14.19
CA PHE A 169 -2.43 7.38 13.93
C PHE A 169 -2.16 7.78 12.47
N GLY A 170 -3.15 7.60 11.59
CA GLY A 170 -3.08 8.03 10.19
C GLY A 170 -3.27 6.88 9.21
N SER A 171 -2.60 6.97 8.05
CA SER A 171 -2.68 5.98 6.98
C SER A 171 -1.36 5.22 6.80
N LEU A 172 -1.47 3.98 6.35
CA LEU A 172 -0.35 3.14 5.98
C LEU A 172 0.38 3.71 4.78
N GLY A 173 1.64 4.07 4.97
CA GLY A 173 2.52 4.60 3.94
C GLY A 173 3.90 4.92 4.48
N LEU A 174 4.81 5.39 3.61
CA LEU A 174 6.16 5.80 4.00
C LEU A 174 6.19 6.89 5.10
N PRO A 175 5.25 7.86 5.16
CA PRO A 175 5.20 8.82 6.27
C PRO A 175 4.96 8.17 7.64
N ALA A 176 4.19 7.08 7.70
CA ALA A 176 3.98 6.34 8.94
C ALA A 176 5.25 5.59 9.38
N LEU A 177 6.00 5.01 8.43
CA LEU A 177 7.31 4.42 8.71
C LEU A 177 8.30 5.45 9.27
N LEU A 178 8.35 6.65 8.70
CA LEU A 178 9.18 7.74 9.25
C LEU A 178 8.78 8.11 10.68
N SER A 179 7.48 8.03 11.00
CA SER A 179 6.98 8.28 12.35
C SER A 179 7.44 7.20 13.34
N ILE A 180 7.48 5.93 12.92
CA ILE A 180 8.08 4.83 13.69
C ILE A 180 9.55 5.11 13.98
N LEU A 181 10.34 5.41 12.94
CA LEU A 181 11.77 5.68 13.10
C LEU A 181 12.03 6.83 14.08
N ARG A 182 11.25 7.91 13.97
CA ARG A 182 11.33 9.07 14.88
C ARG A 182 10.99 8.69 16.32
N ALA A 183 9.92 7.92 16.53
CA ALA A 183 9.53 7.46 17.86
C ALA A 183 10.61 6.57 18.49
N SER A 184 11.17 5.63 17.71
CA SER A 184 12.25 4.75 18.17
C SER A 184 13.52 5.53 18.52
N PHE A 185 13.90 6.53 17.70
CA PHE A 185 15.04 7.39 17.98
C PHE A 185 14.83 8.27 19.21
N SER A 186 13.61 8.79 19.42
CA SER A 186 13.26 9.54 20.62
C SER A 186 13.41 8.68 21.87
N TYR A 187 12.89 7.45 21.84
CA TYR A 187 13.06 6.50 22.95
C TYR A 187 14.53 6.17 23.21
N PHE A 188 15.30 5.90 22.14
CA PHE A 188 16.73 5.65 22.22
C PHE A 188 17.49 6.81 22.88
N SER A 189 17.19 8.04 22.47
CA SER A 189 17.82 9.25 23.02
C SER A 189 17.48 9.45 24.50
N LEU A 190 16.25 9.12 24.91
CA LEU A 190 15.85 9.19 26.32
C LEU A 190 16.63 8.18 27.17
N VAL A 191 16.71 6.92 26.73
CA VAL A 191 17.42 5.86 27.47
C VAL A 191 18.91 6.18 27.60
N THR A 192 19.55 6.64 26.53
CA THR A 192 20.97 7.01 26.56
C THR A 192 21.21 8.28 27.39
N GLY A 193 20.30 9.26 27.34
CA GLY A 193 20.35 10.45 28.18
C GLY A 193 20.23 10.16 29.68
N THR A 194 19.40 9.20 30.08
CA THR A 194 19.26 8.81 31.50
C THR A 194 20.49 8.10 32.08
N GLN A 195 21.41 7.60 31.25
CA GLN A 195 22.66 6.98 31.72
C GLN A 195 23.81 7.98 31.94
N GLN A 196 23.68 9.22 31.47
CA GLN A 196 24.69 10.26 31.67
C GLN A 196 24.50 11.04 32.98
N LEU A 197 23.42 10.76 33.72
CA LEU A 197 23.11 11.30 35.05
C LEU A 197 23.44 10.27 36.13
#